data_AF-A0A6B9RYM2-F1
#
_entry.id   AF-A0A6B9RYM2-F1
#
_cell.length_a   1.000
_cell.length_b   1.000
_cell.length_c   1.000
_cell.angle_alpha   90.00
_cell.angle_beta   90.00
_cell.angle_gamma   90.00
#
_symmetry.space_group_name_H-M   'P 1'
#
loop_
_entity.id
_entity.type
_entity.pdbx_description
1 polymer ?
#
loop_
_entity_poly.entity_id
_entity_poly.type
_entity_poly.pdbx_seq_one_letter_code
_entity_poly.pdbx_strand_id
1 'polypeptide(L)'
;RFASRHRLRLVVRNTGHDNAGRSAAPHSFQIHTSLLKNITLHQNFVPAGSTRGSGPAVTLGAGVQFYEVNAHGAKNGYIVVGGECPTVGAVGGFLQGGGVSSFESFMRGLAVDNLLEYEVVTSN
;
A
#
# COMPACT_ATOMS: atom_id res chain seq x y z
N ARG A 1 -10.38 11.57 14.40
CA ARG A 1 -11.21 12.52 15.20
C ARG A 1 -12.42 11.88 15.91
N PHE A 2 -13.40 11.28 15.21
CA PHE A 2 -14.60 10.69 15.85
C PHE A 2 -14.25 9.59 16.89
N ALA A 3 -13.45 8.60 16.48
CA ALA A 3 -13.03 7.51 17.37
C ALA A 3 -12.36 8.02 18.67
N SER A 4 -11.48 9.02 18.57
CA SER A 4 -10.83 9.65 19.73
C SER A 4 -11.86 10.35 20.64
N ARG A 5 -12.77 11.16 20.09
CA ARG A 5 -13.83 11.86 20.85
C ARG A 5 -14.73 10.90 21.63
N HIS A 6 -15.01 9.73 21.06
CA HIS A 6 -15.88 8.72 21.67
C HIS A 6 -15.12 7.58 22.36
N ARG A 7 -13.78 7.70 22.54
CA ARG A 7 -12.91 6.69 23.16
C ARG A 7 -13.08 5.28 22.55
N LEU A 8 -13.25 5.22 21.23
CA LEU A 8 -13.40 3.97 20.50
C LEU A 8 -12.03 3.41 20.13
N ARG A 9 -11.86 2.09 20.27
CA ARG A 9 -10.69 1.38 19.74
C ARG A 9 -10.65 1.55 18.23
N LEU A 10 -9.59 2.15 17.70
CA LEU A 10 -9.40 2.29 16.26
C LEU A 10 -8.78 1.00 15.68
N VAL A 11 -9.31 0.53 14.56
CA VAL A 11 -8.73 -0.56 13.76
C VAL A 11 -8.59 -0.08 12.32
N VAL A 12 -7.45 -0.36 11.69
CA VAL A 12 -7.25 -0.10 10.26
C VAL A 12 -7.30 -1.42 9.52
N ARG A 13 -8.13 -1.51 8.49
CA ARG A 13 -8.24 -2.68 7.62
C ARG A 13 -8.07 -2.28 6.17
N ASN A 14 -7.16 -2.97 5.50
CA ASN A 14 -7.13 -3.02 4.05
C ASN A 14 -7.93 -4.24 3.57
N THR A 15 -7.27 -5.38 3.32
CA THR A 15 -7.93 -6.57 2.73
C THR A 15 -8.42 -7.58 3.77
N GLY A 16 -7.76 -7.62 4.94
CA GLY A 16 -7.99 -8.65 5.96
C GLY A 16 -7.07 -9.86 5.88
N HIS A 17 -6.02 -9.83 5.04
CA HIS A 17 -4.99 -10.87 4.92
C HIS A 17 -4.05 -11.02 6.15
N ASP A 18 -4.32 -10.30 7.24
CA ASP A 18 -3.44 -10.33 8.39
C ASP A 18 -3.66 -11.60 9.24
N ASN A 19 -2.70 -12.53 9.17
CA ASN A 19 -2.74 -13.80 9.90
C ASN A 19 -2.67 -13.64 11.43
N ALA A 20 -2.17 -12.51 11.92
CA ALA A 20 -2.07 -12.21 13.35
C ALA A 20 -3.31 -11.49 13.91
N GLY A 21 -4.34 -11.24 13.08
CA GLY A 21 -5.58 -10.57 13.50
C GLY A 21 -5.47 -9.06 13.72
N ARG A 22 -4.37 -8.41 13.33
CA ARG A 22 -4.10 -6.96 13.55
C ARG A 22 -5.09 -6.03 12.85
N SER A 23 -5.82 -6.52 11.84
CA SER A 23 -6.81 -5.76 11.07
C SER A 23 -8.26 -5.92 11.55
N ALA A 24 -8.48 -6.55 12.70
CA ALA A 24 -9.81 -6.75 13.29
C ALA A 24 -9.79 -6.66 14.82
N ALA A 25 -10.89 -6.21 15.41
CA ALA A 25 -11.13 -6.33 16.85
C ALA A 25 -12.63 -6.19 17.17
N PRO A 26 -13.14 -6.90 18.20
CA PRO A 26 -14.48 -6.65 18.73
C PRO A 26 -14.65 -5.20 19.18
N HIS A 27 -15.87 -4.66 19.04
CA HIS A 27 -16.27 -3.33 19.54
C HIS A 27 -15.31 -2.18 19.13
N SER A 28 -14.86 -2.19 17.87
CA SER A 28 -13.91 -1.21 17.34
C SER A 28 -14.53 -0.32 16.26
N PHE A 29 -13.95 0.87 16.09
CA PHE A 29 -14.21 1.75 14.96
C PHE A 29 -13.19 1.43 13.86
N GLN A 30 -13.66 0.87 12.75
CA GLN A 30 -12.79 0.43 11.66
C GLN A 30 -12.67 1.51 10.57
N ILE A 31 -11.44 1.89 10.26
CA ILE A 31 -11.12 2.60 9.01
C ILE A 31 -10.81 1.54 7.97
N HIS A 32 -11.67 1.45 6.96
CA HIS A 32 -11.53 0.50 5.86
C HIS A 32 -10.97 1.21 4.62
N THR A 33 -9.75 0.87 4.21
CA THR A 33 -9.06 1.57 3.10
C THR A 33 -9.41 1.01 1.72
N SER A 34 -10.20 -0.06 1.61
CA SER A 34 -10.38 -0.79 0.35
C SER A 34 -10.94 0.05 -0.80
N LEU A 35 -11.64 1.15 -0.54
CA LEU A 35 -12.20 2.00 -1.60
C LEU A 35 -11.20 3.03 -2.14
N LEU A 36 -10.02 3.16 -1.52
CA LEU A 36 -8.93 4.02 -2.00
C LEU A 36 -8.18 3.31 -3.14
N LYS A 37 -8.79 3.29 -4.33
CA LYS A 37 -8.36 2.49 -5.49
C LYS A 37 -7.62 3.27 -6.59
N ASN A 38 -7.20 4.52 -6.32
CA ASN A 38 -6.49 5.30 -7.32
C ASN A 38 -5.15 4.64 -7.69
N ILE A 39 -4.80 4.64 -8.97
CA ILE A 39 -3.51 4.18 -9.50
C ILE A 39 -3.04 5.25 -10.47
N THR A 40 -1.86 5.83 -10.24
CA THR A 40 -1.32 6.92 -11.07
C THR A 40 0.11 6.59 -11.45
N LEU A 41 0.36 6.47 -12.75
CA LEU A 41 1.70 6.27 -13.30
C LEU A 41 2.38 7.62 -13.55
N HIS A 42 3.64 7.72 -13.13
CA HIS A 42 4.49 8.90 -13.31
C HIS A 42 5.67 8.53 -14.20
N GLN A 43 6.01 9.40 -15.15
CA GLN A 43 7.21 9.23 -15.98
C GLN A 43 8.49 9.60 -15.22
N ASN A 44 8.41 10.61 -14.35
CA ASN A 44 9.49 11.01 -13.46
C ASN A 44 8.91 11.56 -12.16
N PHE A 45 8.78 10.70 -11.14
CA PHE A 45 8.20 11.08 -9.86
C PHE A 45 9.17 11.94 -9.06
N VAL A 46 8.67 13.01 -8.46
CA VAL A 46 9.45 13.89 -7.58
C VAL A 46 8.82 13.81 -6.19
N PRO A 47 9.48 13.15 -5.21
CA PRO A 47 8.98 13.09 -3.85
C PRO A 47 8.87 14.47 -3.21
N ALA A 48 7.92 14.62 -2.29
CA ALA A 48 7.76 15.83 -1.49
C ALA A 48 9.08 16.17 -0.75
N GLY A 49 9.52 17.43 -0.90
CA GLY A 49 10.79 17.91 -0.32
C GLY A 49 12.03 17.61 -1.17
N SER A 50 11.89 16.95 -2.33
CA SER A 50 12.96 16.78 -3.32
C SER A 50 12.78 17.75 -4.50
N THR A 51 13.89 18.19 -5.08
CA THR A 51 13.92 18.85 -6.40
C THR A 51 14.40 17.92 -7.51
N ARG A 52 14.85 16.72 -7.15
CA ARG A 52 15.37 15.70 -8.07
C ARG A 52 14.32 14.61 -8.25
N GLY A 53 14.10 14.24 -9.52
CA GLY A 53 13.23 13.11 -9.87
C GLY A 53 13.87 11.76 -9.57
N SER A 54 13.02 10.81 -9.20
CA SER A 54 13.37 9.41 -8.88
C SER A 54 13.14 8.46 -10.05
N GLY A 55 12.80 8.98 -11.24
CA GLY A 55 12.46 8.19 -12.41
C GLY A 55 10.99 7.71 -12.41
N PRO A 56 10.65 6.76 -13.29
CA PRO A 56 9.28 6.24 -13.38
C PRO A 56 8.81 5.62 -12.07
N ALA A 57 7.59 5.92 -11.65
CA ALA A 57 7.01 5.37 -10.44
C ALA A 57 5.49 5.26 -10.56
N VAL A 58 4.87 4.46 -9.69
CA VAL A 58 3.41 4.35 -9.60
C VAL A 58 2.95 4.72 -8.20
N THR A 59 2.04 5.68 -8.10
CA THR A 59 1.32 5.98 -6.86
C THR A 59 0.10 5.08 -6.77
N LEU A 60 -0.04 4.39 -5.64
CA LEU A 60 -1.12 3.45 -5.38
C LEU A 60 -1.93 3.92 -4.18
N GLY A 61 -3.25 3.93 -4.31
CA GLY A 61 -4.15 4.16 -3.19
C GLY A 61 -4.05 3.04 -2.15
N ALA A 62 -4.33 3.37 -0.88
CA ALA A 62 -4.19 2.45 0.25
C ALA A 62 -5.10 1.21 0.20
N GLY A 63 -6.03 1.14 -0.76
CA GLY A 63 -6.92 0.00 -0.99
C GLY A 63 -6.50 -0.87 -2.16
N VAL A 64 -5.52 -0.47 -2.97
CA VAL A 64 -5.12 -1.20 -4.19
C VAL A 64 -4.55 -2.58 -3.84
N GLN A 65 -5.04 -3.62 -4.52
CA GLN A 65 -4.62 -5.01 -4.42
C GLN A 65 -3.72 -5.40 -5.59
N PHE A 66 -2.94 -6.47 -5.45
CA PHE A 66 -1.97 -6.88 -6.48
C PHE A 66 -2.60 -7.15 -7.85
N TYR A 67 -3.79 -7.75 -7.91
CA TYR A 67 -4.46 -7.98 -9.19
C TYR A 67 -4.76 -6.66 -9.94
N GLU A 68 -5.03 -5.57 -9.22
CA GLU A 68 -5.36 -4.27 -9.81
C GLU A 68 -4.11 -3.58 -10.35
N VAL A 69 -3.04 -3.51 -9.54
CA VAL A 69 -1.78 -2.90 -9.99
C VAL A 69 -1.11 -3.72 -11.09
N ASN A 70 -1.22 -5.06 -11.06
CA ASN A 70 -0.68 -5.90 -12.13
C ASN A 70 -1.48 -5.74 -13.42
N ALA A 71 -2.81 -5.65 -13.36
CA ALA A 71 -3.64 -5.38 -14.54
C ALA A 71 -3.37 -3.99 -15.13
N HIS A 72 -3.14 -2.98 -14.27
CA HIS A 72 -2.73 -1.65 -14.72
C HIS A 72 -1.31 -1.66 -15.32
N GLY A 73 -0.37 -2.35 -14.68
CA GLY A 73 1.01 -2.52 -15.14
C GLY A 73 1.10 -3.22 -16.50
N ALA A 74 0.35 -4.30 -16.69
CA ALA A 74 0.27 -5.04 -17.96
C ALA A 74 -0.20 -4.16 -19.13
N LYS A 75 -1.09 -3.19 -18.88
CA LYS A 75 -1.57 -2.25 -19.90
C LYS A 75 -0.60 -1.11 -20.19
N ASN A 76 0.25 -0.75 -19.22
CA ASN A 76 1.09 0.44 -19.28
C ASN A 76 2.60 0.14 -19.33
N GLY A 77 3.00 -1.13 -19.36
CA GLY A 77 4.39 -1.54 -19.56
C GLY A 77 5.29 -1.41 -18.33
N TYR A 78 4.76 -1.63 -17.13
CA TYR A 78 5.56 -1.66 -15.90
C TYR A 78 5.17 -2.83 -14.98
N ILE A 79 6.08 -3.17 -14.07
CA ILE A 79 5.84 -4.11 -12.97
C ILE A 79 6.13 -3.42 -11.63
N VAL A 80 5.60 -3.95 -10.54
CA VAL A 80 5.93 -3.53 -9.17
C VAL A 80 6.39 -4.76 -8.40
N VAL A 81 7.33 -4.58 -7.48
CA VAL A 81 7.74 -5.66 -6.58
C VAL A 81 6.55 -6.07 -5.71
N GLY A 82 5.96 -7.22 -6.01
CA GLY A 82 4.65 -7.61 -5.49
C GLY A 82 4.59 -9.03 -4.91
N GLY A 83 3.56 -9.27 -4.11
CA GLY A 83 3.28 -10.60 -3.55
C GLY A 83 2.51 -11.49 -4.54
N GLU A 84 2.58 -12.79 -4.33
CA GLU A 84 2.02 -13.80 -5.25
C GLU A 84 0.49 -13.91 -5.13
N CYS A 85 -0.04 -13.63 -3.94
CA CYS A 85 -1.48 -13.65 -3.69
C CYS A 85 -2.14 -12.38 -4.26
N PRO A 86 -2.95 -12.48 -5.35
CA PRO A 86 -3.43 -11.29 -6.06
C PRO A 86 -4.37 -10.42 -5.23
N THR A 87 -5.00 -10.99 -4.21
CA THR A 87 -5.94 -10.30 -3.31
C THR A 87 -5.26 -9.62 -2.12
N VAL A 88 -3.94 -9.76 -1.94
CA VAL A 88 -3.20 -8.99 -0.92
C VAL A 88 -3.17 -7.52 -1.34
N GLY A 89 -3.31 -6.63 -0.36
CA GLY A 89 -3.20 -5.20 -0.56
C GLY A 89 -1.76 -4.81 -0.86
N ALA A 90 -1.51 -4.22 -2.04
CA ALA A 90 -0.20 -3.76 -2.44
C ALA A 90 0.31 -2.67 -1.49
N VAL A 91 -0.59 -1.77 -1.07
CA VAL A 91 -0.33 -0.74 -0.06
C VAL A 91 -0.98 -1.16 1.26
N GLY A 92 -0.19 -1.29 2.33
CA GLY A 92 -0.68 -1.72 3.64
C GLY A 92 0.32 -2.66 4.30
N GLY A 93 -0.18 -3.69 4.98
CA GLY A 93 0.67 -4.59 5.77
C GLY A 93 1.76 -5.32 4.98
N PHE A 94 1.55 -5.61 3.68
CA PHE A 94 2.59 -6.21 2.84
C PHE A 94 3.79 -5.26 2.68
N LEU A 95 3.56 -4.06 2.14
CA LEU A 95 4.60 -3.06 1.91
C LEU A 95 5.22 -2.54 3.22
N GLN A 96 4.40 -2.27 4.23
CA GLN A 96 4.86 -1.76 5.54
C GLN A 96 5.60 -2.82 6.36
N GLY A 97 5.33 -4.11 6.11
CA GLY A 97 5.98 -5.23 6.78
C GLY A 97 7.25 -5.74 6.08
N GLY A 98 7.68 -5.10 4.99
CA GLY A 98 8.82 -5.50 4.17
C GLY A 98 8.39 -5.89 2.76
N GLY A 99 7.58 -6.94 2.65
CA GLY A 99 7.01 -7.41 1.38
C GLY A 99 8.02 -8.17 0.53
N VAL A 100 7.94 -9.51 0.56
CA VAL A 100 8.79 -10.39 -0.24
C VAL A 100 8.05 -10.77 -1.52
N SER A 101 8.74 -10.68 -2.64
CA SER A 101 8.37 -11.27 -3.94
C SER A 101 9.28 -12.46 -4.21
N SER A 102 8.71 -13.65 -4.44
CA SER A 102 9.45 -14.87 -4.76
C SER A 102 10.20 -14.77 -6.09
N PHE A 103 9.78 -13.85 -6.96
CA PHE A 103 10.38 -13.67 -8.28
C PHE A 103 11.27 -12.42 -8.35
N GLU A 104 10.85 -11.31 -7.74
CA GLU A 104 11.49 -10.02 -7.98
C GLU A 104 12.47 -9.64 -6.88
N SER A 105 12.29 -10.14 -5.64
CA SER A 105 13.08 -9.62 -4.52
C SER A 105 14.57 -9.93 -4.59
N PHE A 106 14.94 -11.05 -5.24
CA PHE A 106 16.35 -11.36 -5.49
C PHE A 106 17.03 -10.32 -6.40
N MET A 107 16.30 -9.69 -7.31
CA MET A 107 16.86 -8.74 -8.30
C MET A 107 16.57 -7.27 -7.98
N ARG A 108 15.50 -6.99 -7.23
CA ARG A 108 14.94 -5.64 -7.02
C ARG A 108 14.81 -5.25 -5.54
N GLY A 109 15.25 -6.09 -4.62
CA GLY A 109 15.06 -5.88 -3.18
C GLY A 109 13.63 -6.18 -2.72
N LEU A 110 13.35 -5.94 -1.44
CA LEU A 110 12.01 -6.07 -0.91
C LEU A 110 11.08 -4.99 -1.48
N ALA A 111 9.77 -5.19 -1.37
CA ALA A 111 8.80 -4.18 -1.80
C ALA A 111 9.03 -2.84 -1.08
N VAL A 112 9.40 -2.88 0.21
CA VAL A 112 9.75 -1.69 0.99
C VAL A 112 10.99 -0.95 0.45
N ASP A 113 11.93 -1.63 -0.19
CA ASP A 113 13.12 -1.00 -0.78
C ASP A 113 12.77 -0.20 -2.05
N ASN A 114 11.58 -0.42 -2.61
CA ASN A 114 11.06 0.26 -3.79
C ASN A 114 10.11 1.43 -3.42
N LEU A 115 9.90 1.70 -2.12
CA LEU A 115 9.07 2.79 -1.63
C LEU A 115 9.76 4.15 -1.84
N LEU A 116 9.04 5.10 -2.44
CA LEU A 116 9.52 6.47 -2.61
C LEU A 116 8.87 7.46 -1.63
N GLU A 117 7.56 7.30 -1.37
CA GLU A 117 6.79 8.24 -0.56
C GLU A 117 5.57 7.55 0.08
N TYR A 118 5.19 8.02 1.26
CA TYR A 118 3.89 7.73 1.86
C TYR A 118 3.08 9.02 2.05
N GLU A 119 1.82 9.00 1.63
CA GLU A 119 0.80 9.93 2.08
C GLU A 119 0.07 9.32 3.29
N VAL A 120 0.17 9.97 4.45
CA VAL A 120 -0.35 9.43 5.72
C VAL A 120 -1.20 10.45 6.48
N VAL A 121 -2.17 9.92 7.23
CA VAL A 121 -2.90 10.68 8.25
C VAL A 121 -2.36 10.28 9.62
N THR A 122 -1.85 11.26 10.36
CA THR A 122 -1.35 11.10 11.71
C THR A 122 -2.49 11.11 12.75
N SER A 123 -2.17 10.81 14.01
CA SER A 123 -3.17 10.65 15.08
C SER A 123 -3.72 11.95 15.67
N ASN A 124 -3.13 13.11 15.33
CA ASN A 124 -3.43 14.43 15.89
C ASN A 124 -4.59 15.18 15.19
#